data_AF-A0A158F341-F1
#
_entry.id   AF-A0A158F341-F1
#
_cell.length_a   1.000
_cell.length_b   1.000
_cell.length_c   1.000
_cell.angle_alpha   90.00
_cell.angle_beta   90.00
_cell.angle_gamma   90.00
#
_symmetry.space_group_name_H-M   'P 1'
#
loop_
_entity.id
_entity.type
_entity.pdbx_description
1 polymer ?
#
loop_
_entity_poly.entity_id
_entity_poly.type
_entity_poly.pdbx_seq_one_letter_code
_entity_poly.pdbx_strand_id
1 'polypeptide(L)'
;MKRFIFLPLVVATWAFAQPSRDVHTINSGFLTGKAFRDAQPAIQQGYVMGLVDGLFLSPMFGAPERRPNQLQTCLLSLNLDNQQIVALVSRELDADPVTWSQSAHSTVFRALRQACVSHGYPFD
;
A
#
# COMPACT_ATOMS: atom_id res chain seq x y z
N MET A 1 33.06 -28.91 -57.27
CA MET A 1 31.70 -28.55 -56.84
C MET A 1 31.46 -29.12 -55.44
N LYS A 2 31.47 -28.30 -54.39
CA LYS A 2 31.09 -28.70 -53.02
C LYS A 2 30.40 -27.51 -52.36
N ARG A 3 29.08 -27.53 -52.32
CA ARG A 3 28.26 -26.56 -51.61
C ARG A 3 28.18 -27.01 -50.15
N PHE A 4 28.87 -26.31 -49.26
CA PHE A 4 28.67 -26.45 -47.82
C PHE A 4 27.44 -25.62 -47.43
N ILE A 5 26.36 -26.31 -47.11
CA ILE A 5 25.13 -25.71 -46.57
C ILE A 5 25.40 -25.42 -45.10
N PHE A 6 25.52 -24.14 -44.75
CA PHE A 6 25.50 -23.67 -43.37
C PHE A 6 24.05 -23.66 -42.88
N LEU A 7 23.72 -24.58 -41.97
CA LEU A 7 22.45 -24.62 -41.26
C LEU A 7 22.55 -23.64 -40.06
N PRO A 8 21.69 -22.61 -39.93
CA PRO A 8 21.73 -21.75 -38.75
C PRO A 8 21.08 -22.49 -37.59
N LEU A 9 21.86 -22.69 -36.52
CA LEU A 9 21.42 -23.20 -35.23
C LEU A 9 20.53 -22.14 -34.56
N VAL A 10 19.22 -22.33 -34.64
CA VAL A 10 18.23 -21.49 -33.93
C VAL A 10 18.35 -21.78 -32.44
N VAL A 11 19.00 -20.88 -31.69
CA VAL A 11 19.00 -20.90 -30.23
C VAL A 11 17.63 -20.41 -29.77
N ALA A 12 16.75 -21.35 -29.43
CA ALA A 12 15.49 -21.07 -28.77
C ALA A 12 15.77 -20.41 -27.40
N THR A 13 15.55 -19.11 -27.31
CA THR A 13 15.57 -18.39 -26.03
C THR A 13 14.32 -18.77 -25.26
N TRP A 14 14.49 -19.62 -24.25
CA TRP A 14 13.46 -19.91 -23.27
C TRP A 14 13.29 -18.67 -22.39
N ALA A 15 12.38 -17.76 -22.79
CA ALA A 15 11.86 -16.75 -21.90
C ALA A 15 11.00 -17.45 -20.85
N PHE A 16 11.62 -17.85 -19.74
CA PHE A 16 10.88 -18.22 -18.54
C PHE A 16 10.19 -16.95 -18.02
N ALA A 17 8.95 -16.73 -18.44
CA ALA A 17 8.06 -15.81 -17.76
C ALA A 17 7.89 -16.36 -16.33
N GLN A 18 8.60 -15.79 -15.36
CA GLN A 18 8.32 -16.08 -13.96
C GLN A 18 6.93 -15.54 -13.66
N PRO A 19 5.97 -16.37 -13.22
CA PRO A 19 4.71 -15.85 -12.74
C PRO A 19 5.02 -15.02 -11.50
N SER A 20 4.90 -13.70 -11.58
CA SER A 20 4.89 -12.80 -10.42
C SER A 20 3.57 -13.03 -9.66
N ARG A 21 3.49 -14.17 -8.99
CA ARG A 21 2.38 -14.51 -8.13
C ARG A 21 2.77 -14.18 -6.70
N ASP A 22 2.86 -12.87 -6.43
CA ASP A 22 2.54 -12.36 -5.10
C ASP A 22 1.03 -12.58 -4.89
N VAL A 23 0.67 -13.85 -4.68
CA VAL A 23 -0.69 -14.24 -4.31
C VAL A 23 -0.80 -13.95 -2.83
N HIS A 24 -1.12 -12.70 -2.51
CA HIS A 24 -1.64 -12.36 -1.20
C HIS A 24 -3.01 -13.01 -1.09
N THR A 25 -3.09 -14.17 -0.43
CA THR A 25 -4.37 -14.77 -0.05
C THR A 25 -5.14 -13.76 0.78
N ILE A 26 -6.28 -13.33 0.26
CA ILE A 26 -7.21 -12.42 0.92
C ILE A 26 -7.87 -13.17 2.09
N ASN A 27 -7.16 -13.31 3.21
CA ASN A 27 -7.81 -13.57 4.48
C ASN A 27 -8.35 -12.22 4.97
N SER A 28 -9.68 -12.06 4.99
CA SER A 28 -10.47 -10.86 5.39
C SER A 28 -10.59 -9.66 4.44
N GLY A 29 -9.82 -9.56 3.35
CA GLY A 29 -9.88 -8.40 2.43
C GLY A 29 -8.63 -7.51 2.45
N PHE A 30 -7.82 -7.61 3.50
CA PHE A 30 -6.76 -6.64 3.79
C PHE A 30 -5.41 -7.31 4.04
N LEU A 31 -4.32 -6.59 3.77
CA LEU A 31 -2.97 -7.00 4.17
C LEU A 31 -2.85 -7.03 5.69
N THR A 32 -1.97 -7.88 6.22
CA THR A 32 -1.45 -7.74 7.59
C THR A 32 -0.38 -6.66 7.63
N GLY A 33 -0.03 -6.16 8.81
CA GLY A 33 1.09 -5.24 9.00
C GLY A 33 2.41 -5.82 8.45
N LYS A 34 2.66 -7.12 8.66
CA LYS A 34 3.81 -7.83 8.09
C LYS A 34 3.77 -7.85 6.57
N ALA A 35 2.62 -8.21 5.97
CA ALA A 35 2.50 -8.27 4.52
C ALA A 35 2.65 -6.88 3.88
N PHE A 36 2.13 -5.83 4.52
CA PHE A 36 2.37 -4.45 4.09
C PHE A 36 3.84 -4.07 4.18
N ARG A 37 4.51 -4.39 5.30
CA ARG A 37 5.95 -4.10 5.52
C ARG A 37 6.83 -4.75 4.46
N ASP A 38 6.57 -6.01 4.15
CA ASP A 38 7.37 -6.82 3.23
C ASP A 38 7.04 -6.54 1.75
N ALA A 39 5.98 -5.77 1.48
CA ALA A 39 5.54 -5.47 0.12
C ALA A 39 6.48 -4.47 -0.58
N GLN A 40 6.48 -4.52 -1.91
CA GLN A 40 7.20 -3.55 -2.74
C GLN A 40 6.65 -2.12 -2.53
N PRO A 41 7.48 -1.07 -2.68
CA PRO A 41 7.06 0.32 -2.43
C PRO A 41 5.79 0.72 -3.20
N ALA A 42 5.64 0.26 -4.45
CA ALA A 42 4.44 0.54 -5.25
C ALA A 42 3.16 -0.05 -4.63
N ILE A 43 3.25 -1.26 -4.03
CA ILE A 43 2.12 -1.91 -3.36
C ILE A 43 1.79 -1.16 -2.06
N GLN A 44 2.80 -0.73 -1.30
CA GLN A 44 2.59 0.06 -0.08
C GLN A 44 1.88 1.38 -0.39
N GLN A 45 2.36 2.12 -1.39
CA GLN A 45 1.76 3.39 -1.82
C GLN A 45 0.34 3.19 -2.36
N GLY A 46 0.12 2.18 -3.21
CA GLY A 46 -1.22 1.86 -3.71
C GLY A 46 -2.20 1.46 -2.61
N TYR A 47 -1.73 0.73 -1.60
CA TYR A 47 -2.54 0.32 -0.46
C TYR A 47 -2.97 1.51 0.41
N VAL A 48 -2.06 2.43 0.76
CA VAL A 48 -2.42 3.62 1.55
C VAL A 48 -3.32 4.56 0.75
N MET A 49 -3.08 4.73 -0.55
CA MET A 49 -3.92 5.52 -1.44
C MET A 49 -5.34 4.98 -1.47
N GLY A 50 -5.51 3.68 -1.71
CA GLY A 50 -6.84 3.06 -1.74
C GLY A 50 -7.60 3.16 -0.41
N LEU A 51 -6.89 3.14 0.73
CA LEU A 51 -7.53 3.38 2.03
C LEU A 51 -7.95 4.83 2.24
N VAL A 52 -7.10 5.79 1.85
CA VAL A 52 -7.43 7.23 1.93
C VAL A 52 -8.60 7.55 1.01
N ASP A 53 -8.60 7.04 -0.23
CA ASP A 53 -9.71 7.19 -1.17
C ASP A 53 -10.99 6.56 -0.62
N GLY A 54 -10.90 5.37 -0.02
CA GLY A 54 -12.03 4.72 0.64
C GLY A 54 -12.62 5.55 1.78
N LEU A 55 -11.78 6.21 2.58
CA LEU A 55 -12.23 7.14 3.64
C LEU A 55 -12.92 8.38 3.04
N PHE A 56 -12.37 8.94 1.96
CA PHE A 56 -12.97 10.09 1.28
C PHE A 56 -14.29 9.78 0.58
N LEU A 57 -14.44 8.58 0.05
CA LEU A 57 -15.67 8.12 -0.59
C LEU A 57 -16.72 7.60 0.42
N SER A 58 -16.35 7.37 1.68
CA SER A 58 -17.26 6.83 2.70
C SER A 58 -18.60 7.57 2.86
N PRO A 59 -18.72 8.90 2.66
CA PRO A 59 -20.03 9.58 2.73
C PRO A 59 -21.01 9.12 1.65
N MET A 60 -20.53 8.69 0.49
CA MET A 60 -21.38 8.11 -0.57
C MET A 60 -22.08 6.82 -0.11
N PHE A 61 -21.58 6.20 0.97
CA PHE A 61 -22.12 5.00 1.58
C PHE A 61 -22.80 5.29 2.94
N GLY A 62 -23.13 6.55 3.22
CA GLY A 62 -23.89 6.96 4.41
C GLY A 62 -23.05 7.31 5.64
N ALA A 63 -21.72 7.41 5.52
CA ALA A 63 -20.88 7.92 6.61
C ALA A 63 -21.03 9.45 6.78
N PRO A 64 -20.83 9.99 8.01
CA PRO A 64 -20.83 11.44 8.20
C PRO A 64 -19.69 12.15 7.46
N GLU A 65 -19.99 13.22 6.73
CA GLU A 65 -19.00 14.01 5.96
C GLU A 65 -17.91 14.67 6.82
N ARG A 66 -18.20 14.87 8.11
CA ARG A 66 -17.27 15.57 9.03
C ARG A 66 -15.90 14.91 9.07
N ARG A 67 -15.83 13.57 9.11
CA ARG A 67 -14.56 12.84 9.32
C ARG A 67 -13.66 12.89 8.10
N PRO A 68 -14.16 12.61 6.87
CA PRO A 68 -13.36 12.79 5.66
C PRO A 68 -12.85 14.23 5.48
N ASN A 69 -13.66 15.24 5.81
CA ASN A 69 -13.25 16.64 5.72
C ASN A 69 -12.13 17.00 6.72
N GLN A 70 -12.19 16.49 7.95
CA GLN A 70 -11.12 16.66 8.94
C GLN A 70 -9.83 15.97 8.49
N LEU A 71 -9.93 14.74 7.97
CA LEU A 71 -8.79 14.02 7.40
C LEU A 71 -8.19 14.79 6.22
N GLN A 72 -9.02 15.24 5.28
CA GLN A 72 -8.57 16.02 4.12
C GLN A 72 -7.83 17.29 4.55
N THR A 73 -8.38 18.01 5.53
CA THR A 73 -7.74 19.20 6.09
C THR A 73 -6.37 18.86 6.67
N CYS A 74 -6.27 17.80 7.48
CA CYS A 74 -4.99 17.34 8.02
C CYS A 74 -3.96 17.03 6.91
N LEU A 75 -4.35 16.21 5.93
CA LEU A 75 -3.43 15.77 4.87
C LEU A 75 -2.91 16.96 4.07
N LEU A 76 -3.78 17.93 3.73
CA LEU A 76 -3.39 19.14 3.02
C LEU A 76 -2.49 20.05 3.88
N SER A 77 -2.87 20.29 5.14
CA SER A 77 -2.10 21.15 6.05
C SER A 77 -0.71 20.63 6.36
N LEU A 78 -0.54 19.30 6.40
CA LEU A 78 0.74 18.64 6.63
C LEU A 78 1.49 18.30 5.33
N ASN A 79 0.91 18.63 4.17
CA ASN A 79 1.39 18.26 2.84
C ASN A 79 1.73 16.76 2.73
N LEU A 80 0.86 15.90 3.29
CA LEU A 80 1.07 14.45 3.31
C LEU A 80 0.72 13.82 1.96
N ASP A 81 1.73 13.26 1.31
CA ASP A 81 1.60 12.40 0.13
C ASP A 81 1.61 10.90 0.51
N ASN A 82 1.42 10.03 -0.48
CA ASN A 82 1.40 8.58 -0.28
C ASN A 82 2.71 8.06 0.33
N GLN A 83 3.86 8.63 -0.05
CA GLN A 83 5.16 8.19 0.45
C GLN A 83 5.33 8.56 1.93
N GLN A 84 4.92 9.75 2.32
CA GLN A 84 4.94 10.20 3.71
C GLN A 84 3.94 9.42 4.55
N ILE A 85 2.76 9.09 4.02
CA ILE A 85 1.81 8.20 4.70
C ILE A 85 2.42 6.82 4.91
N VAL A 86 3.07 6.23 3.90
CA VAL A 86 3.81 4.96 4.07
C VAL A 86 4.86 5.09 5.17
N ALA A 87 5.61 6.19 5.23
CA ALA A 87 6.61 6.40 6.28
C ALA A 87 5.99 6.47 7.69
N LEU A 88 4.81 7.09 7.85
CA LEU A 88 4.06 7.10 9.12
C LEU A 88 3.66 5.68 9.54
N VAL A 89 3.19 4.87 8.58
CA VAL A 89 2.78 3.48 8.82
C VAL A 89 3.96 2.60 9.16
N SER A 90 5.07 2.73 8.44
CA SER A 90 6.31 1.99 8.74
C SER A 90 6.81 2.30 10.15
N ARG A 91 6.78 3.57 10.56
CA ARG A 91 7.13 3.96 11.93
C ARG A 91 6.22 3.31 12.98
N GLU A 92 4.91 3.26 12.72
CA GLU A 92 3.95 2.59 13.62
C GLU A 92 4.24 1.09 13.72
N LEU A 93 4.53 0.43 12.60
CA LEU A 93 4.89 -1.00 12.56
C LEU A 93 6.24 -1.29 13.24
N ASP A 94 7.20 -0.38 13.12
CA ASP A 94 8.52 -0.50 13.76
C ASP A 94 8.45 -0.30 15.29
N ALA A 95 7.48 0.48 15.78
CA ALA A 95 7.34 0.78 17.20
C ALA A 95 6.83 -0.41 18.04
N ASP A 96 6.01 -1.28 17.46
CA ASP A 96 5.45 -2.44 18.15
C ASP A 96 5.30 -3.65 17.20
N PRO A 97 6.16 -4.67 17.29
CA PRO A 97 6.07 -5.88 16.46
C PRO A 97 4.75 -6.66 16.60
N VAL A 98 3.98 -6.47 17.67
CA VAL A 98 2.64 -7.07 17.81
C VAL A 98 1.69 -6.57 16.72
N THR A 99 1.91 -5.36 16.21
CA THR A 99 1.11 -4.80 15.09
C THR A 99 1.30 -5.53 13.77
N TRP A 100 2.35 -6.37 13.64
CA TRP A 100 2.64 -7.08 12.39
C TRP A 100 1.60 -8.14 12.05
N SER A 101 0.99 -8.74 13.07
CA SER A 101 -0.10 -9.72 12.89
C SER A 101 -1.48 -9.07 12.74
N GLN A 102 -1.60 -7.77 13.03
CA GLN A 102 -2.83 -7.00 12.88
C GLN A 102 -3.07 -6.63 11.41
N SER A 103 -4.31 -6.29 11.07
CA SER A 103 -4.66 -5.82 9.72
C SER A 103 -4.08 -4.43 9.45
N ALA A 104 -3.38 -4.26 8.33
CA ALA A 104 -2.66 -3.05 7.97
C ALA A 104 -3.56 -1.81 7.89
N HIS A 105 -4.82 -1.93 7.47
CA HIS A 105 -5.74 -0.79 7.44
C HIS A 105 -5.94 -0.14 8.82
N SER A 106 -5.94 -0.94 9.89
CA SER A 106 -6.05 -0.43 11.26
C SER A 106 -4.80 0.31 11.70
N THR A 107 -3.63 -0.14 11.23
CA THR A 107 -2.34 0.52 11.44
C THR A 107 -2.28 1.83 10.66
N VAL A 108 -2.74 1.84 9.41
CA VAL A 108 -2.84 3.05 8.57
C VAL A 108 -3.71 4.11 9.24
N PHE A 109 -4.93 3.72 9.65
CA PHE A 109 -5.83 4.64 10.34
C PHE A 109 -5.22 5.21 11.62
N ARG A 110 -4.57 4.37 12.44
CA ARG A 110 -3.92 4.80 13.68
C ARG A 110 -2.73 5.73 13.43
N ALA A 111 -1.87 5.41 12.46
CA ALA A 111 -0.73 6.23 12.09
C ALA A 111 -1.17 7.62 11.59
N LEU A 112 -2.19 7.68 10.73
CA LEU A 112 -2.80 8.93 10.28
C LEU A 112 -3.40 9.71 11.45
N ARG A 113 -4.20 9.05 12.29
CA ARG A 113 -4.82 9.69 13.47
C ARG A 113 -3.79 10.29 14.39
N GLN A 114 -2.72 9.57 14.72
CA GLN A 114 -1.66 10.06 15.58
C GLN A 114 -0.92 11.25 14.94
N ALA A 115 -0.60 11.17 13.64
CA ALA A 115 0.03 12.28 12.92
C ALA A 115 -0.85 13.53 12.95
N CYS A 116 -2.13 13.40 12.63
CA CYS A 116 -3.07 14.51 12.59
C CYS A 116 -3.34 15.12 13.98
N VAL A 117 -3.58 14.29 15.00
CA VAL A 117 -3.79 14.74 16.39
C VAL A 117 -2.57 15.48 16.92
N SER A 118 -1.35 14.97 16.68
CA SER A 118 -0.11 15.61 17.14
C SER A 118 0.13 16.99 16.53
N HIS A 119 -0.56 17.35 15.45
CA HIS A 119 -0.46 18.64 14.77
C HIS A 119 -1.74 19.49 14.86
N GLY A 120 -2.69 19.13 15.73
CA GLY A 120 -3.90 19.93 15.97
C GLY A 120 -5.04 19.71 14.97
N TYR A 121 -5.03 18.61 14.22
CA TYR A 121 -6.08 18.23 13.27
C TYR A 121 -6.76 16.92 13.66
N PRO A 122 -7.43 16.83 14.82
CA PRO A 122 -8.05 15.57 15.24
C PRO A 122 -9.14 15.13 14.24
N PHE A 123 -9.10 13.85 13.89
CA PHE A 123 -10.20 13.15 13.21
C PHE A 123 -10.45 11.82 13.91
N ASP A 124 -11.72 11.44 13.98
CA ASP A 124 -12.26 10.31 14.75
C ASP A 124 -13.28 9.53 13.93
#